data_AF-A0A536K2D3-F1
#
_entry.id   AF-A0A536K2D3-F1
#
_cell.length_a   1.000
_cell.length_b   1.000
_cell.length_c   1.000
_cell.angle_alpha   90.00
_cell.angle_beta   90.00
_cell.angle_gamma   90.00
#
_symmetry.space_group_name_H-M   'P 1'
#
loop_
_entity.id
_entity.type
_entity.pdbx_description
1 polymer ?
#
loop_
_entity_poly.entity_id
_entity_poly.type
_entity_poly.pdbx_seq_one_letter_code
_entity_poly.pdbx_strand_id
1 'polypeptide(L)'
;MGPRSTTPYDLVFLPVSEIPVLERIRRLNWQDFEQFVAEAYRRQGPHVEHTGGTHPDGGYDLVLLRDKASLLVQCKHWLAYQVGVPRVRELVGAMHKVGATGAILVTTGIFTAPAKQFASGMPIELVDGEGLIKLLTLPTHERTEEEPVATAGGSPECPKCGKRMVWRKAEKGRHLGERFWGCPSYPRCRGIRQAA
;
A
#
# COMPACT_ATOMS: atom_id res chain seq x y z
N MET A 1 44.97 2.20 1.68
CA MET A 1 44.07 3.02 0.84
C MET A 1 42.65 2.60 1.15
N GLY A 2 41.97 3.30 2.06
CA GLY A 2 40.54 3.07 2.30
C GLY A 2 39.70 3.67 1.17
N PRO A 3 38.48 3.15 0.91
CA PRO A 3 37.60 3.75 -0.08
C PRO A 3 37.27 5.20 0.31
N ARG A 4 37.40 6.13 -0.65
CA ARG A 4 37.06 7.54 -0.44
C ARG A 4 35.56 7.62 -0.16
N SER A 5 35.19 8.20 0.98
CA SER A 5 33.79 8.48 1.32
C SER A 5 33.22 9.47 0.31
N THR A 6 32.25 9.00 -0.50
CA THR A 6 31.55 9.82 -1.50
C THR A 6 30.87 11.00 -0.81
N THR A 7 31.18 12.22 -1.24
CA THR A 7 30.53 13.41 -0.70
C THR A 7 29.15 13.60 -1.34
N PRO A 8 28.21 14.32 -0.70
CA PRO A 8 26.91 14.62 -1.31
C PRO A 8 27.01 15.37 -2.65
N TYR A 9 28.10 16.11 -2.87
CA TYR A 9 28.35 16.86 -4.10
C TYR A 9 28.82 15.98 -5.25
N ASP A 10 29.54 14.89 -4.96
CA ASP A 10 29.97 13.94 -5.98
C ASP A 10 28.75 13.31 -6.68
N LEU A 11 27.65 13.08 -5.93
CA LEU A 11 26.39 12.53 -6.46
C LEU A 11 25.63 13.48 -7.40
N VAL A 12 26.00 14.76 -7.45
CA VAL A 12 25.35 15.75 -8.33
C VAL A 12 25.83 15.60 -9.77
N PHE A 13 27.08 15.15 -9.96
CA PHE A 13 27.72 15.01 -11.26
C PHE A 13 27.73 13.58 -11.80
N LEU A 14 27.25 12.60 -11.04
CA LEU A 14 27.14 11.21 -11.50
C LEU A 14 26.00 11.05 -12.51
N PRO A 15 26.20 10.21 -13.55
CA PRO A 15 25.11 9.82 -14.43
C PRO A 15 24.02 9.10 -13.62
N VAL A 16 22.75 9.26 -14.00
CA VAL A 16 21.58 8.71 -13.26
C VAL A 16 21.70 7.19 -13.02
N SER A 17 22.41 6.47 -13.90
CA SER A 17 22.70 5.03 -13.79
C SER A 17 23.62 4.66 -12.61
N GLU A 18 24.41 5.60 -12.09
CA GLU A 18 25.39 5.40 -11.03
C GLU A 18 24.93 5.95 -9.67
N ILE A 19 23.78 6.64 -9.62
CA ILE A 19 23.20 7.13 -8.37
C ILE A 19 22.62 5.92 -7.60
N PRO A 20 22.99 5.71 -6.31
CA PRO A 20 22.42 4.66 -5.49
C PRO A 20 20.89 4.69 -5.50
N VAL A 21 20.25 3.53 -5.55
CA VAL A 21 18.78 3.42 -5.69
C VAL A 21 18.03 4.25 -4.63
N LEU A 22 18.49 4.24 -3.37
CA LEU A 22 17.88 5.03 -2.30
C LEU A 22 17.99 6.54 -2.53
N GLU A 23 19.09 7.03 -3.10
CA GLU A 23 19.27 8.44 -3.46
C GLU A 23 18.34 8.85 -4.61
N ARG A 24 18.06 7.94 -5.55
CA ARG A 24 17.05 8.18 -6.59
C ARG A 24 15.65 8.29 -5.98
N ILE A 25 15.31 7.43 -5.02
CA ILE A 25 14.00 7.44 -4.33
C ILE A 25 13.84 8.72 -3.48
N ARG A 26 14.90 9.17 -2.81
CA ARG A 26 14.90 10.42 -2.02
C ARG A 26 14.59 11.66 -2.86
N ARG A 27 14.84 11.63 -4.16
CA ARG A 27 14.55 12.73 -5.11
C ARG A 27 13.11 12.73 -5.63
N LEU A 28 12.34 11.67 -5.40
CA LEU A 28 10.90 11.65 -5.74
C LEU A 28 10.17 12.71 -4.91
N ASN A 29 9.07 13.26 -5.43
CA ASN A 29 8.15 14.01 -4.59
C ASN A 29 7.33 13.04 -3.70
N TRP A 30 6.58 13.57 -2.75
CA TRP A 30 5.83 12.76 -1.79
C TRP A 30 4.76 11.87 -2.45
N GLN A 31 4.09 12.34 -3.51
CA GLN A 31 3.08 11.57 -4.25
C GLN A 31 3.71 10.42 -5.02
N ASP A 32 4.81 10.70 -5.72
CA ASP A 32 5.58 9.71 -6.47
C ASP A 32 6.16 8.66 -5.52
N PHE A 33 6.57 9.05 -4.31
CA PHE A 33 7.05 8.11 -3.30
C PHE A 33 5.95 7.18 -2.80
N GLU A 34 4.76 7.71 -2.47
CA GLU A 34 3.60 6.88 -2.11
C GLU A 34 3.23 5.91 -3.22
N GLN A 35 3.17 6.38 -4.46
CA GLN A 35 2.87 5.55 -5.62
C GLN A 35 3.95 4.49 -5.85
N PHE A 36 5.21 4.83 -5.63
CA PHE A 36 6.35 3.92 -5.72
C PHE A 36 6.26 2.80 -4.68
N VAL A 37 5.97 3.13 -3.42
CA VAL A 37 5.78 2.13 -2.34
C VAL A 37 4.55 1.26 -2.64
N ALA A 38 3.45 1.84 -3.10
CA ALA A 38 2.27 1.10 -3.51
C ALA A 38 2.60 0.06 -4.60
N GLU A 39 3.36 0.47 -5.62
CA GLU A 39 3.78 -0.41 -6.70
C GLU A 39 4.71 -1.52 -6.23
N ALA A 40 5.65 -1.22 -5.33
CA ALA A 40 6.51 -2.23 -4.71
C ALA A 40 5.70 -3.31 -3.99
N TYR A 41 4.66 -2.93 -3.23
CA TYR A 41 3.78 -3.89 -2.58
C TYR A 41 2.85 -4.63 -3.56
N ARG A 42 2.32 -3.98 -4.60
CA ARG A 42 1.50 -4.65 -5.63
C ARG A 42 2.24 -5.82 -6.26
N ARG A 43 3.54 -5.67 -6.48
CA ARG A 43 4.40 -6.69 -7.08
C ARG A 43 4.66 -7.90 -6.18
N GLN A 44 4.37 -7.81 -4.88
CA GLN A 44 4.56 -8.90 -3.92
C GLN A 44 3.30 -9.73 -3.68
N GLY A 45 2.17 -9.39 -4.31
CA GLY A 45 0.93 -10.16 -4.25
C GLY A 45 -0.26 -9.60 -3.42
N PRO A 46 -0.13 -8.68 -2.44
CA PRO A 46 -1.32 -8.11 -1.81
C PRO A 46 -2.13 -7.23 -2.76
N HIS A 47 -3.46 -7.24 -2.60
CA HIS A 47 -4.33 -6.29 -3.27
C HIS A 47 -4.20 -4.93 -2.60
N VAL A 48 -3.67 -3.95 -3.33
CA VAL A 48 -3.56 -2.57 -2.87
C VAL A 48 -4.86 -1.86 -3.23
N GLU A 49 -5.75 -1.72 -2.25
CA GLU A 49 -7.12 -1.26 -2.48
C GLU A 49 -7.22 0.27 -2.63
N HIS A 50 -6.25 1.01 -2.08
CA HIS A 50 -6.26 2.47 -2.15
C HIS A 50 -4.86 3.08 -2.28
N THR A 51 -4.76 4.02 -3.22
CA THR A 51 -3.69 5.03 -3.36
C THR A 51 -4.36 6.37 -3.04
N GLY A 52 -3.78 7.14 -2.12
CA GLY A 52 -4.38 8.33 -1.52
C GLY A 52 -4.98 9.35 -2.51
N GLY A 53 -5.99 10.08 -2.04
CA GLY A 53 -6.62 11.16 -2.83
C GLY A 53 -7.75 11.92 -2.14
N THR A 54 -8.44 11.37 -1.14
CA THR A 54 -9.54 12.07 -0.44
C THR A 54 -9.80 11.51 0.96
N HIS A 55 -8.88 11.74 1.91
CA HIS A 55 -9.25 11.82 3.31
C HIS A 55 -8.30 12.76 4.07
N PRO A 56 -8.78 13.91 4.56
CA PRO A 56 -7.95 14.84 5.32
C PRO A 56 -7.49 14.33 6.71
N ASP A 57 -8.04 13.22 7.24
CA ASP A 57 -8.01 12.99 8.70
C ASP A 57 -7.58 11.57 9.16
N GLY A 58 -6.99 10.76 8.27
CA GLY A 58 -6.77 9.32 8.53
C GLY A 58 -5.42 8.92 9.14
N GLY A 59 -4.34 9.65 8.83
CA GLY A 59 -2.98 9.33 9.30
C GLY A 59 -2.28 8.16 8.59
N TYR A 60 -2.76 7.72 7.41
CA TYR A 60 -2.15 6.67 6.58
C TYR A 60 -2.38 6.96 5.09
N ASP A 61 -1.53 6.40 4.23
CA ASP A 61 -1.45 6.73 2.80
C ASP A 61 -1.93 5.58 1.89
N LEU A 62 -1.74 4.32 2.31
CA LEU A 62 -2.20 3.12 1.58
C LEU A 62 -2.93 2.14 2.51
N VAL A 63 -3.76 1.29 1.91
CA VAL A 63 -4.33 0.10 2.55
C VAL A 63 -3.98 -1.13 1.73
N LEU A 64 -3.28 -2.08 2.35
CA LEU A 64 -2.98 -3.39 1.77
C LEU A 64 -3.99 -4.41 2.29
N LEU A 65 -4.62 -5.14 1.38
CA LEU A 65 -5.50 -6.25 1.69
C LEU A 65 -4.88 -7.58 1.27
N ARG A 66 -4.90 -8.53 2.20
CA ARG A 66 -4.52 -9.91 1.92
C ARG A 66 -5.42 -10.84 2.73
N ASP A 67 -6.20 -11.66 2.03
CA ASP A 67 -7.18 -12.57 2.63
C ASP A 67 -8.15 -11.84 3.59
N LYS A 68 -8.03 -12.09 4.89
CA LYS A 68 -8.82 -11.44 5.96
C LYS A 68 -8.03 -10.38 6.74
N ALA A 69 -6.80 -10.08 6.33
CA ALA A 69 -5.94 -9.11 6.96
C ALA A 69 -5.92 -7.78 6.19
N SER A 70 -5.95 -6.69 6.93
CA SER A 70 -5.78 -5.33 6.42
C SER A 70 -4.59 -4.66 7.09
N LEU A 71 -3.70 -4.07 6.29
CA LEU A 71 -2.54 -3.33 6.77
C LEU A 71 -2.64 -1.87 6.34
N LEU A 72 -2.50 -0.95 7.30
CA LEU A 72 -2.35 0.48 7.00
C LEU A 72 -0.89 0.80 6.70
N VAL A 73 -0.62 1.45 5.58
CA VAL A 73 0.72 1.92 5.25
C VAL A 73 0.77 3.43 5.37
N GLN A 74 1.74 3.95 6.12
CA GLN A 74 2.10 5.36 6.07
C GLN A 74 3.49 5.50 5.47
N CYS A 75 3.58 6.32 4.45
CA CYS A 75 4.80 6.72 3.76
C CYS A 75 5.25 8.07 4.30
N LYS A 76 6.50 8.13 4.74
CA LYS A 76 7.11 9.33 5.27
C LYS A 76 8.38 9.64 4.48
N HIS A 77 8.22 10.50 3.47
CA HIS A 77 9.30 10.99 2.62
C HIS A 77 10.09 12.07 3.38
N TRP A 78 11.07 11.66 4.21
CA TRP A 78 12.00 12.59 4.87
C TRP A 78 13.40 12.38 4.32
N LEU A 79 13.99 13.42 3.74
CA LEU A 79 15.28 13.38 3.07
C LEU A 79 16.47 13.12 4.03
N ALA A 80 16.37 13.40 5.33
CA ALA A 80 17.48 13.18 6.28
C ALA A 80 17.08 13.06 7.77
N TYR A 81 15.83 12.70 8.10
CA TYR A 81 15.38 12.65 9.49
C TYR A 81 15.26 11.23 10.03
N GLN A 82 15.64 11.05 11.30
CA GLN A 82 15.34 9.83 12.04
C GLN A 82 13.87 9.86 12.47
N VAL A 83 13.16 8.75 12.30
CA VAL A 83 11.76 8.61 12.71
C VAL A 83 11.69 8.10 14.14
N GLY A 84 11.11 8.92 15.02
CA GLY A 84 10.97 8.63 16.45
C GLY A 84 9.63 7.97 16.83
N VAL A 85 9.55 7.56 18.10
CA VAL A 85 8.38 6.91 18.73
C VAL A 85 7.05 7.63 18.47
N PRO A 86 6.94 8.98 18.47
CA PRO A 86 5.65 9.65 18.27
C PRO A 86 4.95 9.27 16.96
N ARG A 87 5.71 9.11 15.87
CA ARG A 87 5.15 8.74 14.56
C ARG A 87 4.69 7.29 14.51
N VAL A 88 5.44 6.40 15.13
CA VAL A 88 5.05 4.98 15.28
C VAL A 88 3.74 4.88 16.08
N ARG A 89 3.63 5.62 17.18
CA ARG A 89 2.42 5.66 18.02
C ARG A 89 1.20 6.20 17.29
N GLU A 90 1.38 7.28 16.54
CA GLU A 90 0.32 7.91 15.74
C GLU A 90 -0.30 6.91 14.77
N LEU A 91 0.53 6.19 14.00
CA LEU A 91 0.05 5.19 13.05
C LEU A 91 -0.62 4.00 13.72
N VAL A 92 -0.07 3.50 14.83
CA VAL A 92 -0.70 2.42 15.60
C VAL A 92 -2.07 2.85 16.15
N GLY A 93 -2.19 4.11 16.59
CA GLY A 93 -3.48 4.68 17.00
C GLY A 93 -4.48 4.71 15.87
N ALA A 94 -4.06 5.14 14.67
CA ALA A 94 -4.90 5.14 13.47
C ALA A 94 -5.34 3.72 13.09
N MET A 95 -4.42 2.76 13.12
CA MET A 95 -4.67 1.34 12.87
C MET A 95 -5.73 0.75 13.81
N HIS A 96 -5.64 1.02 15.11
CA HIS A 96 -6.67 0.60 16.08
C HIS A 96 -8.02 1.28 15.82
N LYS A 97 -8.01 2.59 15.52
CA LYS A 97 -9.23 3.36 15.26
C LYS A 97 -10.04 2.81 14.08
N VAL A 98 -9.37 2.32 13.04
CA VAL A 98 -10.04 1.76 11.85
C VAL A 98 -10.20 0.23 11.91
N GLY A 99 -9.69 -0.43 12.95
CA GLY A 99 -9.76 -1.89 13.11
C GLY A 99 -8.88 -2.67 12.13
N ALA A 100 -7.77 -2.08 11.67
CA ALA A 100 -6.82 -2.79 10.82
C ALA A 100 -6.03 -3.84 11.59
N THR A 101 -5.65 -4.93 10.92
CA THR A 101 -4.89 -6.04 11.52
C THR A 101 -3.47 -5.63 11.90
N GLY A 102 -2.88 -4.73 11.13
CA GLY A 102 -1.54 -4.23 11.36
C GLY A 102 -1.26 -2.93 10.63
N ALA A 103 -0.05 -2.44 10.80
CA ALA A 103 0.42 -1.23 10.14
C ALA A 103 1.85 -1.41 9.60
N ILE A 104 2.22 -0.56 8.64
CA ILE A 104 3.56 -0.48 8.07
C ILE A 104 3.93 1.00 8.00
N LEU A 105 5.03 1.38 8.62
CA LEU A 105 5.60 2.73 8.50
C LEU A 105 6.84 2.68 7.63
N VAL A 106 6.81 3.38 6.50
CA VAL A 106 7.86 3.39 5.47
C VAL A 106 8.59 4.73 5.46
N THR A 107 9.92 4.72 5.46
CA THR A 107 10.76 5.92 5.37
C THR A 107 12.03 5.68 4.54
N THR A 108 12.51 6.72 3.87
CA THR A 108 13.84 6.75 3.23
C THR A 108 15.00 7.02 4.21
N GLY A 109 14.66 7.35 5.46
CA GLY A 109 15.58 7.56 6.57
C GLY A 109 15.79 6.30 7.42
N ILE A 110 15.97 6.48 8.73
CA ILE A 110 16.13 5.40 9.71
C ILE A 110 15.17 5.59 10.89
N PHE A 111 14.82 4.52 11.59
CA PHE A 111 14.09 4.59 12.86
C PHE A 111 15.05 4.68 14.04
N THR A 112 14.71 5.50 15.04
CA THR A 112 15.49 5.57 16.28
C THR A 112 15.41 4.24 17.05
N ALA A 113 16.41 3.92 17.86
CA ALA A 113 16.37 2.71 18.69
C ALA A 113 15.12 2.63 19.60
N PRO A 114 14.68 3.72 20.26
CA PRO A 114 13.41 3.72 21.00
C PRO A 114 12.18 3.45 20.11
N ALA A 115 12.15 3.92 18.86
CA ALA A 115 11.06 3.65 17.94
C ALA A 115 10.99 2.17 17.57
N LYS A 116 12.15 1.54 17.29
CA LYS A 116 12.25 0.09 17.03
C LYS A 116 11.82 -0.73 18.24
N GLN A 117 12.25 -0.33 19.44
CA GLN A 117 11.85 -0.99 20.70
C GLN A 117 10.35 -0.86 20.99
N PHE A 118 9.75 0.30 20.70
CA PHE A 118 8.30 0.48 20.85
C PHE A 118 7.53 -0.41 19.86
N ALA A 119 7.99 -0.50 18.62
CA ALA A 119 7.34 -1.30 17.57
C ALA A 119 7.36 -2.80 17.85
N SER A 120 8.37 -3.35 18.54
CA SER A 120 8.48 -4.80 18.77
C SER A 120 7.33 -5.42 19.57
N GLY A 121 6.55 -4.62 20.28
CA GLY A 121 5.37 -5.07 21.03
C GLY A 121 4.03 -4.81 20.35
N MET A 122 4.04 -4.24 19.13
CA MET A 122 2.83 -3.78 18.44
C MET A 122 2.74 -4.44 17.05
N PRO A 123 1.55 -4.61 16.46
CA PRO A 123 1.40 -5.16 15.12
C PRO A 123 1.74 -4.09 14.05
N ILE A 124 2.97 -3.57 14.09
CA ILE A 124 3.49 -2.58 13.16
C ILE A 124 4.87 -2.99 12.62
N GLU A 125 5.02 -2.93 11.30
CA GLU A 125 6.29 -3.11 10.60
C GLU A 125 6.96 -1.75 10.36
N LEU A 126 8.28 -1.71 10.53
CA LEU A 126 9.09 -0.53 10.27
C LEU A 126 10.01 -0.79 9.07
N VAL A 127 9.79 -0.08 7.97
CA VAL A 127 10.57 -0.19 6.73
C VAL A 127 11.43 1.07 6.57
N ASP A 128 12.71 0.97 6.93
CA ASP A 128 13.69 2.05 6.73
C ASP A 128 14.31 2.00 5.33
N GLY A 129 15.27 2.90 5.04
CA GLY A 129 15.88 2.97 3.72
C GLY A 129 16.52 1.66 3.24
N GLU A 130 17.11 0.87 4.15
CA GLU A 130 17.64 -0.45 3.82
C GLU A 130 16.51 -1.46 3.59
N GLY A 131 15.47 -1.45 4.45
CA GLY A 131 14.27 -2.25 4.27
C GLY A 131 13.58 -1.97 2.94
N LEU A 132 13.55 -0.70 2.50
CA LEU A 132 12.97 -0.30 1.23
C LEU A 132 13.77 -0.83 0.04
N ILE A 133 15.11 -0.80 0.10
CA ILE A 133 15.95 -1.45 -0.92
C ILE A 133 15.63 -2.95 -0.99
N LYS A 134 15.53 -3.61 0.17
CA LYS A 134 15.18 -5.05 0.23
C LYS A 134 13.84 -5.31 -0.42
N LEU A 135 12.81 -4.52 -0.09
CA LEU A 135 11.46 -4.59 -0.66
C LEU A 135 11.47 -4.57 -2.20
N LEU A 136 12.41 -3.83 -2.79
CA LEU A 136 12.57 -3.71 -4.25
C LEU A 136 13.36 -4.86 -4.88
N THR A 137 14.25 -5.49 -4.11
CA THR A 137 15.09 -6.60 -4.58
C THR A 137 14.50 -7.98 -4.31
N LEU A 138 13.45 -8.06 -3.49
CA LEU A 138 12.75 -9.32 -3.27
C LEU A 138 12.23 -9.84 -4.63
N PRO A 139 12.45 -11.13 -4.95
CA PRO A 139 11.87 -11.71 -6.14
C PRO A 139 10.37 -11.47 -6.06
N THR A 140 9.86 -10.72 -7.04
CA THR A 140 8.43 -10.61 -7.24
C THR A 140 7.93 -12.03 -7.31
N HIS A 141 6.96 -12.39 -6.48
CA HIS A 141 6.21 -13.62 -6.74
C HIS A 141 5.75 -13.45 -8.19
N GLU A 142 6.36 -14.22 -9.09
CA GLU A 142 5.83 -14.41 -10.43
C GLU A 142 4.37 -14.70 -10.16
N ARG A 143 3.49 -13.78 -10.57
CA ARG A 143 2.14 -14.17 -10.84
C ARG A 143 2.32 -15.22 -11.92
N THR A 144 2.41 -16.49 -11.52
CA THR A 144 1.78 -17.52 -12.31
C THR A 144 0.41 -16.95 -12.54
N GLU A 145 0.14 -16.63 -13.80
CA GLU A 145 -1.18 -16.26 -14.28
C GLU A 145 -2.09 -17.46 -14.11
N GLU A 146 -2.33 -17.86 -12.86
CA GLU A 146 -3.50 -18.60 -12.46
C GLU A 146 -4.36 -17.56 -11.78
N GLU A 147 -5.22 -16.97 -12.61
CA GLU A 147 -6.49 -16.41 -12.18
C GLU A 147 -7.02 -17.26 -11.01
N PRO A 148 -7.47 -16.67 -9.88
CA PRO A 148 -8.07 -17.46 -8.83
C PRO A 148 -9.42 -17.98 -9.34
N VAL A 149 -9.39 -19.13 -9.99
CA VAL A 149 -10.52 -20.04 -10.10
C VAL A 149 -10.59 -20.79 -8.76
N ALA A 150 -11.24 -20.16 -7.79
CA ALA A 150 -11.81 -20.81 -6.61
C ALA A 150 -12.98 -19.92 -6.17
N THR A 151 -14.25 -20.21 -6.48
CA THR A 151 -15.04 -21.42 -6.17
C THR A 151 -14.99 -21.79 -4.69
N ALA A 152 -15.59 -20.94 -3.86
CA ALA A 152 -16.44 -21.35 -2.74
C ALA A 152 -17.42 -20.19 -2.39
N GLY A 153 -18.69 -20.39 -2.76
CA GLY A 153 -19.91 -19.65 -2.42
C GLY A 153 -19.84 -18.19 -1.94
N GLY A 154 -20.20 -17.23 -2.80
CA GLY A 154 -20.50 -15.88 -2.32
C GLY A 154 -21.03 -14.88 -3.36
N SER A 155 -20.71 -15.03 -4.64
CA SER A 155 -21.25 -14.16 -5.69
C SER A 155 -22.45 -14.84 -6.39
N PRO A 156 -23.65 -14.23 -6.36
CA PRO A 156 -24.77 -14.75 -7.13
C PRO A 156 -24.51 -14.57 -8.63
N GLU A 157 -25.13 -15.42 -9.42
CA GLU A 157 -25.13 -15.28 -10.87
C GLU A 157 -26.09 -14.16 -11.31
N CYS A 158 -25.70 -13.48 -12.37
CA CYS A 158 -26.50 -12.41 -12.95
C CYS A 158 -27.81 -12.98 -13.51
N PRO A 159 -28.98 -12.49 -13.09
CA PRO A 159 -30.27 -13.01 -13.55
C PRO A 159 -30.55 -12.74 -15.03
N LYS A 160 -29.73 -11.92 -15.71
CA LYS A 160 -29.89 -11.59 -17.14
C LYS A 160 -28.94 -12.34 -18.07
N CYS A 161 -27.79 -12.79 -17.60
CA CYS A 161 -26.76 -13.36 -18.48
C CYS A 161 -25.96 -14.50 -17.86
N GLY A 162 -26.30 -14.94 -16.64
CA GLY A 162 -25.63 -16.05 -15.95
C GLY A 162 -24.21 -15.76 -15.46
N LYS A 163 -23.58 -14.66 -15.87
CA LYS A 163 -22.22 -14.30 -15.43
C LYS A 163 -22.19 -14.02 -13.92
N ARG A 164 -21.11 -14.45 -13.24
CA ARG A 164 -20.88 -14.12 -11.83
C ARG A 164 -20.84 -12.60 -11.62
N MET A 165 -21.59 -12.14 -10.63
CA MET A 165 -21.72 -10.71 -10.37
C MET A 165 -20.55 -10.16 -9.56
N VAL A 166 -20.27 -8.87 -9.73
CA VAL A 166 -19.21 -8.13 -9.02
C VAL A 166 -19.84 -7.10 -8.09
N TRP A 167 -19.18 -6.82 -6.96
CA TRP A 167 -19.63 -5.78 -6.04
C TRP A 167 -19.50 -4.39 -6.65
N ARG A 168 -20.56 -3.59 -6.54
CA ARG A 168 -20.57 -2.18 -6.93
C ARG A 168 -21.22 -1.33 -5.84
N LYS A 169 -20.82 -0.06 -5.76
CA LYS A 169 -21.41 0.94 -4.87
C LYS A 169 -22.34 1.82 -5.69
N ALA A 170 -23.53 2.10 -5.18
CA ALA A 170 -24.46 3.00 -5.86
C ALA A 170 -23.96 4.45 -5.73
N GLU A 171 -23.70 5.09 -6.87
CA GLU A 171 -23.22 6.47 -6.95
C GLU A 171 -24.36 7.49 -7.10
N LYS A 172 -25.60 7.04 -7.36
CA LYS A 172 -26.78 7.90 -7.61
C LYS A 172 -28.08 7.24 -7.12
N GLY A 173 -29.02 8.04 -6.64
CA GLY A 173 -30.38 7.62 -6.27
C GLY A 173 -30.61 7.36 -4.77
N ARG A 174 -31.77 6.81 -4.43
CA ARG A 174 -32.26 6.60 -3.04
C ARG A 174 -31.40 5.61 -2.21
N HIS A 175 -30.51 4.86 -2.86
CA HIS A 175 -29.59 3.88 -2.24
C HIS A 175 -28.12 4.36 -2.28
N LEU A 176 -27.89 5.68 -2.33
CA LEU A 176 -26.56 6.27 -2.46
C LEU A 176 -25.61 5.73 -1.38
N GLY A 177 -24.51 5.11 -1.83
CA GLY A 177 -23.51 4.52 -0.95
C GLY A 177 -23.74 3.07 -0.56
N GLU A 178 -24.92 2.51 -0.80
CA GLU A 178 -25.20 1.08 -0.59
C GLU A 178 -24.47 0.22 -1.63
N ARG A 179 -24.12 -0.98 -1.21
CA ARG A 179 -23.43 -1.96 -2.05
C ARG A 179 -24.44 -2.91 -2.67
N PHE A 180 -24.27 -3.21 -3.96
CA PHE A 180 -25.10 -4.16 -4.68
C PHE A 180 -24.24 -5.01 -5.62
N TRP A 181 -24.75 -6.17 -5.98
CA TRP A 181 -24.16 -7.02 -7.01
C TRP A 181 -24.53 -6.47 -8.38
N GLY A 182 -23.54 -6.08 -9.18
CA GLY A 182 -23.69 -5.61 -10.55
C GLY A 182 -23.10 -6.59 -11.55
N CYS A 183 -23.71 -6.72 -12.73
CA CYS A 183 -23.14 -7.51 -13.80
C CYS A 183 -21.82 -6.89 -14.29
N PRO A 184 -20.74 -7.69 -14.46
CA PRO A 184 -19.47 -7.20 -14.98
C PRO A 184 -19.58 -6.65 -16.41
N SER A 185 -20.57 -7.09 -17.19
CA SER A 185 -20.79 -6.64 -18.57
C SER A 185 -21.59 -5.34 -18.69
N TYR A 186 -21.80 -4.57 -17.62
CA TYR A 186 -22.39 -3.23 -17.73
C TYR A 186 -21.51 -2.31 -18.61
N PRO A 187 -22.07 -1.51 -19.53
CA PRO A 187 -23.49 -1.18 -19.70
C PRO A 187 -24.30 -2.14 -20.59
N ARG A 188 -23.65 -3.12 -21.24
CA ARG A 188 -24.29 -4.09 -22.16
C ARG A 188 -25.25 -5.05 -21.45
N CYS A 189 -24.95 -5.40 -20.21
CA CYS A 189 -25.86 -6.14 -19.34
C CYS A 189 -26.07 -5.38 -18.03
N ARG A 190 -27.31 -4.96 -17.80
CA ARG A 190 -27.72 -4.18 -16.61
C ARG A 190 -28.36 -5.06 -15.53
N GLY A 191 -27.85 -6.28 -15.34
CA GLY A 191 -28.33 -7.16 -14.28
C GLY A 191 -27.79 -6.72 -12.93
N ILE A 192 -28.67 -6.63 -11.92
CA ILE A 192 -28.36 -6.25 -10.55
C ILE A 192 -28.98 -7.24 -9.57
N ARG A 193 -28.37 -7.44 -8.40
CA ARG A 193 -28.95 -8.13 -7.24
C ARG A 193 -28.60 -7.36 -5.97
N GLN A 194 -29.53 -7.33 -5.02
CA GLN A 194 -29.27 -6.71 -3.72
C GLN A 194 -28.28 -7.57 -2.93
N ALA A 195 -27.44 -6.91 -2.13
CA ALA A 195 -26.72 -7.56 -1.05
C ALA A 195 -27.76 -8.06 -0.04
N ALA A 196 -27.71 -9.35 0.30
CA ALA A 196 -28.46 -9.85 1.45
C ALA A 196 -27.83 -9.34 2.75
#